data_AF-A0A7X3LIR7-F1
#
_entry.id   AF-A0A7X3LIR7-F1
#
_cell.length_a   1.000
_cell.length_b   1.000
_cell.length_c   1.000
_cell.angle_alpha   90.00
_cell.angle_beta   90.00
_cell.angle_gamma   90.00
#
_symmetry.space_group_name_H-M   'P 1'
#
loop_
_entity.id
_entity.type
_entity.pdbx_description
1 polymer ?
#
loop_
_entity_poly.entity_id
_entity_poly.type
_entity_poly.pdbx_seq_one_letter_code
_entity_poly.pdbx_strand_id
1 'polypeptide(L)'
;MNRGKAPASESLKLIAIKTKSKVYVSDNINNDSYFYSRIKDLIFDGSKPENTYKSDWFEVPCVPTTIQRSLPAEQINVRYELKEVHYNTGLPKVLQYSDFDEDTGQYESVYGLYERKFDLTEPGLENVEFELNVIAELEDFEIVRSDFQLQHSILDHITTHPILLSTKPCKLSRQESFNIVRKYIKANIDSKYASVTSDYDFCLSVSKKIEHAPESYRVDVGKRKPKYETRYSRSRTVKVYETAPKSYQTYPVIEPFEGKNEDDLKDIIQKFLDELMIVINKPLVECEHCKGYGVILDEV
;
A
#
# COMPACT_ATOMS: atom_id res chain seq x y z
N MET A 1 -38.37 15.93 13.19
CA MET A 1 -36.90 15.70 13.21
C MET A 1 -36.22 16.97 12.73
N ASN A 2 -35.63 17.73 13.66
CA ASN A 2 -34.97 19.00 13.37
C ASN A 2 -33.83 18.77 12.38
N ARG A 3 -33.95 19.35 11.18
CA ARG A 3 -32.79 19.64 10.34
C ARG A 3 -31.98 20.69 11.10
N GLY A 4 -30.97 20.25 11.82
CA GLY A 4 -30.02 21.14 12.47
C GLY A 4 -29.48 22.11 11.43
N LYS A 5 -29.66 23.41 11.69
CA LYS A 5 -28.86 24.46 11.05
C LYS A 5 -27.40 24.01 11.08
N ALA A 6 -26.78 23.87 9.91
CA ALA A 6 -25.33 23.76 9.83
C ALA A 6 -24.73 24.95 10.60
N PRO A 7 -23.83 24.71 11.56
CA PRO A 7 -23.20 25.81 12.27
C PRO A 7 -22.41 26.68 11.29
N ALA A 8 -22.30 27.96 11.65
CA ALA A 8 -21.65 29.03 10.92
C ALA A 8 -20.31 28.62 10.29
N SER A 9 -20.11 28.98 9.03
CA SER A 9 -18.82 29.17 8.33
C SER A 9 -17.58 28.64 9.09
N GLU A 10 -17.47 27.32 9.21
CA GLU A 10 -16.23 26.69 9.66
C GLU A 10 -15.27 26.76 8.47
N SER A 11 -14.21 27.57 8.58
CA SER A 11 -13.15 27.61 7.59
C SER A 11 -12.56 26.20 7.44
N LEU A 12 -12.52 25.70 6.21
CA LEU A 12 -11.99 24.38 5.91
C LEU A 12 -10.48 24.39 6.10
N LYS A 13 -9.96 23.65 7.08
CA LYS A 13 -8.52 23.57 7.33
C LYS A 13 -7.92 22.41 6.55
N LEU A 14 -6.87 22.70 5.79
CA LEU A 14 -6.20 21.78 4.89
C LEU A 14 -4.69 21.77 5.15
N ILE A 15 -4.09 20.60 5.00
CA ILE A 15 -2.65 20.43 4.89
C ILE A 15 -2.27 20.10 3.46
N ALA A 16 -1.13 20.62 3.00
CA ALA A 16 -0.65 20.42 1.65
C ALA A 16 0.83 20.04 1.60
N ILE A 17 1.20 19.19 0.65
CA ILE A 17 2.57 18.87 0.28
C ILE A 17 2.75 19.32 -1.16
N LYS A 18 3.69 20.22 -1.40
CA LYS A 18 3.94 20.76 -2.72
C LYS A 18 5.07 20.01 -3.40
N THR A 19 4.85 19.60 -4.64
CA THR A 19 5.88 19.07 -5.52
C THR A 19 6.14 19.99 -6.72
N LYS A 20 7.16 19.69 -7.54
CA LYS A 20 7.46 20.49 -8.74
C LYS A 20 6.31 20.49 -9.74
N SER A 21 5.56 19.40 -9.81
CA SER A 21 4.52 19.19 -10.82
C SER A 21 3.11 19.23 -10.27
N LYS A 22 2.91 18.90 -8.97
CA LYS A 22 1.58 18.68 -8.38
C LYS A 22 1.54 19.06 -6.91
N VAL A 23 0.36 19.03 -6.31
CA VAL A 23 0.14 19.29 -4.88
C VAL A 23 -0.74 18.20 -4.29
N TYR A 24 -0.28 17.62 -3.18
CA TYR A 24 -1.10 16.70 -2.40
C TYR A 24 -1.79 17.46 -1.29
N VAL A 25 -3.11 17.28 -1.16
CA VAL A 25 -3.96 17.98 -0.19
C VAL A 25 -4.69 16.95 0.68
N SER A 26 -4.82 17.25 1.96
CA SER A 26 -5.61 16.46 2.91
C SER A 26 -6.30 17.36 3.93
N ASP A 27 -7.49 16.96 4.34
CA ASP A 27 -8.24 17.54 5.47
C ASP A 27 -8.02 16.77 6.79
N ASN A 28 -7.23 15.69 6.77
CA ASN A 28 -6.90 14.88 7.94
C ASN A 28 -5.63 15.39 8.66
N ILE A 29 -5.75 16.54 9.32
CA ILE A 29 -4.62 17.22 9.98
C ILE A 29 -4.02 16.39 11.12
N ASN A 30 -4.85 15.67 11.87
CA ASN A 30 -4.43 14.88 13.03
C ASN A 30 -4.02 13.45 12.66
N ASN A 31 -4.13 13.07 11.39
CA ASN A 31 -3.86 11.71 10.90
C ASN A 31 -4.70 10.65 11.66
N ASP A 32 -6.00 10.91 11.80
CA ASP A 32 -6.97 10.02 12.41
C ASP A 32 -7.21 8.79 11.52
N SER A 33 -7.33 7.59 12.12
CA SER A 33 -7.46 6.33 11.38
C SER A 33 -8.85 6.05 10.84
N TYR A 34 -9.89 6.66 11.43
CA TYR A 34 -11.30 6.55 11.00
C TYR A 34 -11.80 7.89 10.49
N PHE A 35 -11.06 8.49 9.56
CA PHE A 35 -11.38 9.78 9.01
C PHE A 35 -12.15 9.65 7.70
N TYR A 36 -13.18 10.49 7.52
CA TYR A 36 -13.94 10.56 6.28
C TYR A 36 -13.73 11.93 5.65
N SER A 37 -12.97 11.93 4.57
CA SER A 37 -12.57 13.15 3.90
C SER A 37 -13.76 13.87 3.27
N ARG A 38 -13.88 15.17 3.57
CA ARG A 38 -14.91 16.07 3.03
C ARG A 38 -14.48 16.71 1.71
N ILE A 39 -13.19 16.60 1.35
CA ILE A 39 -12.63 17.23 0.14
C ILE A 39 -12.93 16.47 -1.15
N LYS A 40 -13.39 15.22 -1.06
CA LYS A 40 -13.73 14.38 -2.22
C LYS A 40 -14.80 14.98 -3.13
N ASP A 41 -15.78 15.67 -2.54
CA ASP A 41 -16.91 16.28 -3.26
C ASP A 41 -16.67 17.77 -3.59
N LEU A 42 -15.48 18.29 -3.27
CA LEU A 42 -15.10 19.67 -3.55
C LEU A 42 -14.39 19.79 -4.90
N ILE A 43 -14.42 20.99 -5.45
CA ILE A 43 -13.79 21.38 -6.71
C ILE A 43 -12.68 22.36 -6.38
N PHE A 44 -11.46 22.03 -6.80
CA PHE A 44 -10.26 22.82 -6.59
C PHE A 44 -9.89 23.51 -7.92
N ASP A 45 -10.02 24.84 -7.97
CA ASP A 45 -9.75 25.65 -9.18
C ASP A 45 -10.40 25.11 -10.47
N GLY A 46 -11.65 24.67 -10.37
CA GLY A 46 -12.43 24.10 -11.48
C GLY A 46 -12.13 22.63 -11.81
N SER A 47 -11.17 22.00 -11.12
CA SER A 47 -10.81 20.59 -11.28
C SER A 47 -11.24 19.75 -10.08
N LYS A 48 -11.61 18.49 -10.33
CA LYS A 48 -11.86 17.54 -9.25
C LYS A 48 -10.53 16.96 -8.77
N PRO A 49 -10.37 16.76 -7.46
CA PRO A 49 -9.17 16.16 -6.90
C PRO A 49 -9.07 14.68 -7.32
N GLU A 50 -7.86 14.22 -7.63
CA GLU A 50 -7.61 12.81 -7.94
C GLU A 50 -7.30 12.03 -6.67
N ASN A 51 -7.78 10.78 -6.57
CA ASN A 51 -7.49 9.94 -5.41
C ASN A 51 -6.06 9.43 -5.46
N THR A 52 -5.37 9.49 -4.32
CA THR A 52 -4.09 8.79 -4.15
C THR A 52 -4.29 7.39 -3.56
N TYR A 53 -3.21 6.66 -3.30
CA TYR A 53 -3.29 5.37 -2.60
C TYR A 53 -3.89 5.48 -1.19
N LYS A 54 -3.74 6.64 -0.52
CA LYS A 54 -4.41 6.91 0.76
C LYS A 54 -5.72 7.64 0.50
N SER A 55 -6.81 7.14 1.07
CA SER A 55 -8.17 7.71 0.93
C SER A 55 -8.30 9.17 1.36
N ASP A 56 -7.42 9.60 2.26
CA ASP A 56 -7.49 10.90 2.90
C ASP A 56 -6.59 11.94 2.20
N TRP A 57 -5.82 11.50 1.19
CA TRP A 57 -4.90 12.33 0.44
C TRP A 57 -5.30 12.39 -1.03
N PHE A 58 -5.31 13.60 -1.57
CA PHE A 58 -5.77 13.86 -2.91
C PHE A 58 -4.74 14.66 -3.68
N GLU A 59 -4.69 14.42 -4.99
CA GLU A 59 -3.77 15.09 -5.90
C GLU A 59 -4.49 16.21 -6.65
N VAL A 60 -3.86 17.39 -6.67
CA VAL A 60 -4.34 18.62 -7.31
C VAL A 60 -3.21 19.17 -8.18
N PRO A 61 -3.50 19.72 -9.37
CA PRO A 61 -2.46 20.20 -10.29
C PRO A 61 -1.63 21.36 -9.73
N CYS A 62 -2.23 22.23 -8.92
CA CYS A 62 -1.56 23.40 -8.35
C CYS A 62 -2.06 23.69 -6.93
N VAL A 63 -1.37 24.61 -6.24
CA VAL A 63 -1.82 25.11 -4.94
C VAL A 63 -3.17 25.80 -5.15
N PRO A 64 -4.25 25.34 -4.49
CA PRO A 64 -5.58 25.81 -4.80
C PRO A 64 -5.77 27.25 -4.37
N THR A 65 -6.36 28.05 -5.26
CA THR A 65 -6.72 29.45 -4.99
C THR A 65 -8.19 29.57 -4.60
N THR A 66 -9.02 28.72 -5.18
CA THR A 66 -10.46 28.67 -4.98
C THR A 66 -10.91 27.23 -4.73
N ILE A 67 -11.72 27.05 -3.70
CA ILE A 67 -12.38 25.77 -3.39
C ILE A 67 -13.87 26.00 -3.48
N GLN A 68 -14.54 25.18 -4.27
CA GLN A 68 -15.97 25.31 -4.55
C GLN A 68 -16.71 24.02 -4.22
N ARG A 69 -17.94 24.15 -3.74
CA ARG A 69 -18.85 23.03 -3.51
C ARG A 69 -19.99 23.09 -4.53
N SER A 70 -20.31 21.93 -5.13
CA SER A 70 -21.49 21.81 -5.98
C SER A 70 -22.74 21.76 -5.11
N LEU A 71 -23.65 22.71 -5.31
CA LEU A 71 -24.99 22.67 -4.74
C LEU A 71 -25.90 21.84 -5.66
N PRO A 72 -26.71 20.92 -5.09
CA PRO A 72 -27.68 20.17 -5.88
C PRO A 72 -28.73 21.13 -6.47
N ALA A 73 -29.26 20.77 -7.64
CA ALA A 73 -30.41 21.45 -8.22
C ALA A 73 -31.58 21.40 -7.22
N GLU A 74 -32.12 22.56 -6.89
CA GLU A 74 -33.30 22.67 -6.05
C GLU A 74 -34.55 22.53 -6.91
N GLN A 75 -35.59 21.89 -6.36
CA GLN A 75 -36.89 21.83 -6.99
C GLN A 75 -37.61 23.16 -6.76
N ILE A 76 -37.85 23.90 -7.83
CA ILE A 76 -38.62 25.15 -7.82
C ILE A 76 -39.94 24.93 -8.56
N ASN A 77 -40.94 25.75 -8.25
CA ASN A 77 -42.28 25.72 -8.87
C ASN A 77 -42.96 24.34 -8.79
N VAL A 78 -42.90 23.70 -7.63
CA VAL A 78 -43.60 22.45 -7.38
C VAL A 78 -45.11 22.69 -7.56
N ARG A 79 -45.68 22.06 -8.58
CA ARG A 79 -47.09 22.21 -8.97
C ARG A 79 -47.68 20.86 -9.33
N TYR A 80 -49.00 20.78 -9.26
CA TYR A 80 -49.78 19.61 -9.64
C TYR A 80 -50.53 19.94 -10.91
N GLU A 81 -50.22 19.24 -12.00
CA GLU A 81 -50.90 19.40 -13.28
C GLU A 81 -51.90 18.28 -13.48
N LEU A 82 -53.13 18.61 -13.90
CA LEU A 82 -54.17 17.62 -14.13
C LEU A 82 -53.71 16.66 -15.24
N LYS A 83 -53.96 15.35 -15.08
CA LYS A 83 -53.66 14.37 -16.12
C LYS A 83 -54.51 14.65 -17.36
N GLU A 84 -53.93 14.47 -18.54
CA GLU A 84 -54.58 14.77 -19.83
C GLU A 84 -55.94 14.07 -20.00
N VAL A 85 -56.07 12.85 -19.44
CA VAL A 85 -57.29 12.04 -19.45
C VAL A 85 -58.47 12.74 -18.75
N HIS A 86 -58.20 13.69 -17.85
CA HIS A 86 -59.20 14.38 -17.04
C HIS A 86 -59.43 15.85 -17.42
N TYR A 87 -58.86 16.34 -18.54
CA TYR A 87 -59.02 17.74 -18.97
C TYR A 87 -60.46 18.20 -19.21
N ASN A 88 -61.38 17.27 -19.49
CA ASN A 88 -62.80 17.58 -19.73
C ASN A 88 -63.66 17.62 -18.45
N THR A 89 -63.06 17.44 -17.27
CA THR A 89 -63.78 17.40 -15.99
C THR A 89 -64.11 18.78 -15.41
N GLY A 90 -63.62 19.87 -16.01
CA GLY A 90 -63.81 21.23 -15.52
C GLY A 90 -62.96 21.59 -14.30
N LEU A 91 -62.08 20.68 -13.86
CA LEU A 91 -61.14 20.89 -12.76
C LEU A 91 -60.01 21.86 -13.15
N PRO A 92 -59.42 22.59 -12.18
CA PRO A 92 -58.26 23.44 -12.41
C PRO A 92 -57.12 22.67 -13.08
N LYS A 93 -56.44 23.28 -14.06
CA LYS A 93 -55.35 22.60 -14.77
C LYS A 93 -54.06 22.52 -13.94
N VAL A 94 -53.87 23.47 -13.01
CA VAL A 94 -52.68 23.60 -12.17
C VAL A 94 -53.13 23.91 -10.75
N LEU A 95 -52.65 23.14 -9.77
CA LEU A 95 -52.88 23.33 -8.34
C LEU A 95 -51.54 23.36 -7.59
N GLN A 96 -51.51 24.05 -6.46
CA GLN A 96 -50.37 24.07 -5.53
C GLN A 96 -50.52 22.99 -4.46
N TYR A 97 -49.42 22.66 -3.77
CA TYR A 97 -49.45 21.65 -2.70
C TYR A 97 -50.44 21.99 -1.59
N SER A 98 -50.56 23.27 -1.24
CA SER A 98 -51.50 23.76 -0.22
C SER A 98 -52.97 23.50 -0.58
N ASP A 99 -53.31 23.30 -1.85
CA ASP A 99 -54.69 23.07 -2.29
C ASP A 99 -55.18 21.65 -1.98
N PHE A 100 -54.26 20.76 -1.57
CA PHE A 100 -54.50 19.36 -1.19
C PHE A 100 -54.25 19.08 0.29
N ASP A 101 -54.02 20.12 1.11
CA ASP A 101 -53.76 19.96 2.54
C ASP A 101 -55.02 19.42 3.27
N GLU A 102 -54.86 18.51 4.23
CA GLU A 102 -55.99 17.84 4.91
C GLU A 102 -56.84 18.83 5.73
N ASP A 103 -56.23 19.91 6.23
CA ASP A 103 -56.90 20.90 7.10
C ASP A 103 -57.54 22.07 6.32
N THR A 104 -57.02 22.40 5.13
CA THR A 104 -57.42 23.63 4.38
C THR A 104 -57.63 23.43 2.87
N GLY A 105 -57.32 22.24 2.34
CA GLY A 105 -57.34 21.94 0.92
C GLY A 105 -58.75 21.71 0.37
N GLN A 106 -59.09 22.40 -0.72
CA GLN A 106 -60.39 22.24 -1.39
C GLN A 106 -60.44 21.02 -2.32
N TYR A 107 -59.28 20.43 -2.64
CA TYR A 107 -59.15 19.44 -3.72
C TYR A 107 -58.51 18.12 -3.28
N GLU A 108 -58.46 17.84 -1.97
CA GLU A 108 -57.89 16.60 -1.39
C GLU A 108 -58.42 15.33 -2.08
N SER A 109 -59.75 15.24 -2.25
CA SER A 109 -60.43 14.09 -2.87
C SER A 109 -60.06 13.82 -4.33
N VAL A 110 -59.51 14.81 -5.04
CA VAL A 110 -59.12 14.70 -6.47
C VAL A 110 -57.61 14.65 -6.68
N TYR A 111 -56.82 14.55 -5.60
CA TYR A 111 -55.35 14.49 -5.66
C TYR A 111 -54.81 13.46 -6.68
N GLY A 112 -55.41 12.27 -6.74
CA GLY A 112 -54.99 11.19 -7.66
C GLY A 112 -55.13 11.52 -9.16
N LEU A 113 -55.90 12.55 -9.51
CA LEU A 113 -56.11 13.01 -10.89
C LEU A 113 -54.97 13.92 -11.38
N TYR A 114 -54.09 14.38 -10.50
CA TYR A 114 -53.00 15.29 -10.83
C TYR A 114 -51.64 14.58 -10.79
N GLU A 115 -50.68 15.11 -11.55
CA GLU A 115 -49.27 14.71 -11.55
C GLU A 115 -48.42 15.85 -11.01
N ARG A 116 -47.52 15.50 -10.08
CA ARG A 116 -46.56 16.46 -9.53
C ARG A 116 -45.50 16.76 -10.58
N LYS A 117 -45.42 18.02 -11.00
CA LYS A 117 -44.34 18.57 -11.82
C LYS A 117 -43.57 19.61 -11.04
N PHE A 118 -42.28 19.71 -11.33
CA PHE A 118 -41.38 20.68 -10.74
C PHE A 118 -40.34 21.07 -11.80
N ASP A 119 -39.86 22.29 -11.69
CA ASP A 119 -38.74 22.76 -12.48
C ASP A 119 -37.48 22.59 -11.61
N LEU A 120 -36.35 22.20 -12.22
CA LEU A 120 -35.07 22.08 -11.52
C LEU A 120 -34.25 23.35 -11.78
N THR A 121 -33.62 23.91 -10.74
CA THR A 121 -32.62 24.96 -10.95
C THR A 121 -31.33 24.41 -11.53
N GLU A 122 -30.57 25.30 -12.17
CA GLU A 122 -29.19 24.98 -12.53
C GLU A 122 -28.37 24.77 -11.24
N PRO A 123 -27.53 23.73 -11.18
CA PRO A 123 -26.67 23.48 -10.03
C PRO A 123 -25.70 24.65 -9.84
N GLY A 124 -25.71 25.24 -8.65
CA GLY A 124 -24.83 26.35 -8.29
C GLY A 124 -23.47 25.88 -7.77
N LEU A 125 -22.49 26.80 -7.81
CA LEU A 125 -21.18 26.63 -7.16
C LEU A 125 -21.08 27.62 -6.00
N GLU A 126 -20.79 27.12 -4.81
CA GLU A 126 -20.57 27.94 -3.62
C GLU A 126 -19.09 27.96 -3.25
N ASN A 127 -18.51 29.14 -3.07
CA ASN A 127 -17.12 29.28 -2.63
C ASN A 127 -17.02 28.92 -1.14
N VAL A 128 -16.06 28.06 -0.80
CA VAL A 128 -15.79 27.62 0.57
C VAL A 128 -14.56 28.37 1.08
N GLU A 129 -14.68 29.04 2.23
CA GLU A 129 -13.52 29.62 2.91
C GLU A 129 -12.62 28.52 3.45
N PHE A 130 -11.30 28.62 3.20
CA PHE A 130 -10.34 27.60 3.60
C PHE A 130 -9.01 28.19 4.09
N GLU A 131 -8.32 27.43 4.94
CA GLU A 131 -6.97 27.69 5.41
C GLU A 131 -6.07 26.56 4.94
N LEU A 132 -5.03 26.87 4.16
CA LEU A 132 -4.09 25.87 3.63
C LEU A 132 -2.72 26.02 4.30
N ASN A 133 -2.28 24.97 4.98
CA ASN A 133 -0.96 24.91 5.61
C ASN A 133 -0.04 23.96 4.82
N VAL A 134 1.04 24.49 4.25
CA VAL A 134 2.02 23.68 3.51
C VAL A 134 2.99 23.05 4.50
N ILE A 135 2.90 21.73 4.68
CA ILE A 135 3.72 21.00 5.65
C ILE A 135 5.10 20.61 5.10
N ALA A 136 5.25 20.51 3.77
CA ALA A 136 6.53 20.24 3.12
C ALA A 136 6.52 20.68 1.65
N GLU A 137 7.70 21.06 1.17
CA GLU A 137 8.00 21.23 -0.25
C GLU A 137 9.07 20.20 -0.63
N LEU A 138 8.74 19.28 -1.55
CA LEU A 138 9.62 18.20 -2.00
C LEU A 138 9.69 18.19 -3.51
N GLU A 139 10.85 17.94 -4.10
CA GLU A 139 10.97 18.01 -5.57
C GLU A 139 10.23 16.85 -6.27
N ASP A 140 10.55 15.63 -5.85
CA ASP A 140 10.01 14.38 -6.39
C ASP A 140 9.45 13.56 -5.22
N PHE A 141 8.13 13.62 -5.03
CA PHE A 141 7.44 12.88 -3.98
C PHE A 141 6.15 12.28 -4.53
N GLU A 142 5.95 10.99 -4.29
CA GLU A 142 4.74 10.27 -4.65
C GLU A 142 4.27 9.46 -3.45
N ILE A 143 2.95 9.40 -3.26
CA ILE A 143 2.34 8.59 -2.21
C ILE A 143 2.23 7.14 -2.71
N VAL A 144 3.27 6.36 -2.42
CA VAL A 144 3.35 4.94 -2.80
C VAL A 144 2.93 4.06 -1.62
N ARG A 145 2.43 2.85 -1.93
CA ARG A 145 2.20 1.80 -0.95
C ARG A 145 3.53 1.25 -0.45
N SER A 146 3.75 1.30 0.86
CA SER A 146 4.87 0.58 1.49
C SER A 146 4.49 -0.89 1.70
N ASP A 147 5.32 -1.80 1.20
CA ASP A 147 5.13 -3.26 1.35
C ASP A 147 5.81 -3.82 2.63
N PHE A 148 6.59 -2.99 3.33
CA PHE A 148 7.40 -3.37 4.49
C PHE A 148 6.94 -2.66 5.77
N GLN A 149 7.13 -3.27 6.94
CA GLN A 149 6.93 -2.59 8.22
C GLN A 149 8.20 -1.83 8.60
N LEU A 150 8.34 -0.66 7.98
CA LEU A 150 9.48 0.22 8.20
C LEU A 150 9.50 0.74 9.64
N GLN A 151 10.67 0.65 10.28
CA GLN A 151 10.91 1.30 11.57
C GLN A 151 11.67 2.60 11.33
N HIS A 152 11.12 3.69 11.88
CA HIS A 152 11.76 5.00 11.84
C HIS A 152 12.26 5.40 13.23
N SER A 153 13.07 6.45 13.30
CA SER A 153 13.48 7.02 14.59
C SER A 153 12.28 7.63 15.31
N ILE A 154 12.28 7.57 16.65
CA ILE A 154 11.25 8.23 17.48
C ILE A 154 11.22 9.73 17.20
N LEU A 155 12.38 10.35 16.95
CA LEU A 155 12.47 11.76 16.60
C LEU A 155 11.75 12.09 15.28
N ASP A 156 11.84 11.20 14.28
CA ASP A 156 11.17 11.40 13.00
C ASP A 156 9.65 11.30 13.17
N HIS A 157 9.17 10.36 14.00
CA HIS A 157 7.75 10.25 14.34
C HIS A 157 7.17 11.49 15.05
N ILE A 158 8.00 12.22 15.81
CA ILE A 158 7.56 13.44 16.51
C ILE A 158 7.62 14.66 15.59
N THR A 159 8.66 14.75 14.77
CA THR A 159 8.96 15.97 13.99
C THR A 159 8.33 15.99 12.61
N THR A 160 8.01 14.82 12.04
CA THR A 160 7.50 14.72 10.67
C THR A 160 6.13 14.09 10.60
N HIS A 161 5.33 14.62 9.66
CA HIS A 161 4.00 14.08 9.40
C HIS A 161 4.12 12.62 8.90
N PRO A 162 3.23 11.71 9.32
CA PRO A 162 3.30 10.28 8.99
C PRO A 162 3.42 9.95 7.50
N ILE A 163 2.90 10.81 6.63
CA ILE A 163 2.98 10.64 5.16
C ILE A 163 4.39 10.86 4.61
N LEU A 164 5.22 11.66 5.29
CA LEU A 164 6.57 12.03 4.87
C LEU A 164 7.62 11.07 5.45
N LEU A 165 7.23 10.11 6.30
CA LEU A 165 8.17 9.17 6.91
C LEU A 165 8.90 8.31 5.87
N SER A 166 8.31 8.07 4.69
CA SER A 166 8.98 7.38 3.58
C SER A 166 10.24 8.10 3.07
N THR A 167 10.31 9.42 3.25
CA THR A 167 11.46 10.27 2.90
C THR A 167 12.52 10.36 4.00
N LYS A 168 12.34 9.60 5.08
CA LYS A 168 13.26 9.58 6.23
C LYS A 168 14.03 8.26 6.30
N PRO A 169 15.17 8.26 7.02
CA PRO A 169 15.91 7.05 7.29
C PRO A 169 15.01 5.98 7.88
N CYS A 170 15.14 4.78 7.35
CA CYS A 170 14.31 3.65 7.73
C CYS A 170 15.16 2.40 7.89
N LYS A 171 14.70 1.52 8.76
CA LYS A 171 15.32 0.21 9.00
C LYS A 171 14.26 -0.87 9.01
N LEU A 172 14.63 -2.06 8.56
CA LEU A 172 13.81 -3.25 8.73
C LEU A 172 14.11 -3.94 10.05
N SER A 173 13.13 -4.66 10.56
CA SER A 173 13.42 -5.60 11.64
C SER A 173 14.33 -6.72 11.12
N ARG A 174 15.17 -7.29 12.01
CA ARG A 174 16.00 -8.45 11.66
C ARG A 174 15.15 -9.65 11.22
N GLN A 175 13.96 -9.80 11.79
CA GLN A 175 13.04 -10.88 11.45
C GLN A 175 12.49 -10.70 10.02
N GLU A 176 12.10 -9.49 9.65
CA GLU A 176 11.66 -9.21 8.27
C GLU A 176 12.78 -9.35 7.27
N SER A 177 13.97 -8.82 7.59
CA SER A 177 15.17 -8.97 6.76
C SER A 177 15.46 -10.45 6.50
N PHE A 178 15.41 -11.29 7.54
CA PHE A 178 15.55 -12.74 7.42
C PHE A 178 14.45 -13.37 6.55
N ASN A 179 13.18 -12.99 6.77
CA ASN A 179 12.05 -13.53 6.01
C ASN A 179 12.12 -13.18 4.53
N ILE A 180 12.54 -11.96 4.19
CA ILE A 180 12.73 -11.50 2.80
C ILE A 180 13.82 -12.34 2.14
N VAL A 181 15.00 -12.45 2.76
CA VAL A 181 16.12 -13.25 2.24
C VAL A 181 15.73 -14.71 2.08
N ARG A 182 15.09 -15.30 3.09
CA ARG A 182 14.62 -16.70 3.06
C ARG A 182 13.62 -16.93 1.93
N LYS A 183 12.63 -16.04 1.76
CA LYS A 183 11.63 -16.15 0.70
C LYS A 183 12.28 -16.02 -0.69
N TYR A 184 13.21 -15.08 -0.86
CA TYR A 184 13.90 -14.87 -2.12
C TYR A 184 14.79 -16.06 -2.52
N ILE A 185 15.57 -16.59 -1.58
CA ILE A 185 16.40 -17.79 -1.81
C ILE A 185 15.52 -18.96 -2.22
N LYS A 186 14.41 -19.23 -1.52
CA LYS A 186 13.52 -20.35 -1.86
C LYS A 186 12.87 -20.21 -3.25
N ALA A 187 12.62 -18.98 -3.70
CA ALA A 187 12.03 -18.72 -5.01
C ALA A 187 13.03 -18.87 -6.16
N ASN A 188 14.31 -18.54 -5.94
CA ASN A 188 15.30 -18.37 -7.01
C ASN A 188 16.47 -19.38 -6.97
N ILE A 189 16.50 -20.31 -6.02
CA ILE A 189 17.57 -21.32 -5.92
C ILE A 189 17.52 -22.32 -7.07
N ASP A 190 18.66 -22.53 -7.73
CA ASP A 190 18.81 -23.61 -8.70
C ASP A 190 19.12 -24.93 -7.98
N SER A 191 18.11 -25.80 -7.93
CA SER A 191 18.17 -27.14 -7.33
C SER A 191 19.27 -28.05 -7.92
N LYS A 192 19.81 -27.70 -9.09
CA LYS A 192 20.93 -28.42 -9.71
C LYS A 192 22.24 -28.24 -8.96
N TYR A 193 22.48 -27.03 -8.43
CA TYR A 193 23.76 -26.66 -7.82
C TYR A 193 23.66 -26.53 -6.30
N ALA A 194 22.54 -26.01 -5.79
CA ALA A 194 22.35 -25.70 -4.38
C ALA A 194 21.03 -26.28 -3.85
N SER A 195 21.06 -26.70 -2.58
CA SER A 195 19.90 -27.20 -1.85
C SER A 195 19.83 -26.58 -0.47
N VAL A 196 18.63 -26.23 -0.01
CA VAL A 196 18.40 -25.76 1.35
C VAL A 196 18.51 -26.94 2.31
N THR A 197 19.45 -26.90 3.25
CA THR A 197 19.69 -27.97 4.23
C THR A 197 18.88 -27.76 5.52
N SER A 198 18.69 -26.51 5.93
CA SER A 198 17.88 -26.15 7.09
C SER A 198 17.02 -24.96 6.75
N ASP A 199 15.72 -25.10 6.98
CA ASP A 199 14.69 -24.12 6.60
C ASP A 199 13.73 -23.91 7.77
N TYR A 200 14.19 -23.20 8.79
CA TYR A 200 13.40 -22.90 9.99
C TYR A 200 13.20 -21.40 10.16
N ASP A 201 12.23 -21.02 10.98
CA ASP A 201 11.96 -19.60 11.29
C ASP A 201 13.08 -18.93 12.09
N PHE A 202 13.99 -19.72 12.65
CA PHE A 202 15.12 -19.28 13.48
C PHE A 202 16.50 -19.53 12.85
N CYS A 203 16.60 -20.27 11.74
CA CYS A 203 17.84 -20.41 10.99
C CYS A 203 17.59 -20.90 9.56
N LEU A 204 18.45 -20.45 8.64
CA LEU A 204 18.50 -20.89 7.26
C LEU A 204 19.92 -21.34 6.94
N SER A 205 20.07 -22.51 6.32
CA SER A 205 21.34 -22.97 5.76
C SER A 205 21.17 -23.49 4.34
N VAL A 206 22.06 -23.07 3.45
CA VAL A 206 22.10 -23.49 2.05
C VAL A 206 23.44 -24.18 1.80
N SER A 207 23.36 -25.41 1.30
CA SER A 207 24.53 -26.20 0.91
C SER A 207 24.56 -26.43 -0.59
N LYS A 208 25.75 -26.40 -1.16
CA LYS A 208 26.00 -26.89 -2.52
C LYS A 208 26.43 -28.33 -2.51
N LYS A 209 26.00 -29.06 -3.53
CA LYS A 209 26.47 -30.43 -3.79
C LYS A 209 27.62 -30.35 -4.79
N ILE A 210 28.79 -30.82 -4.36
CA ILE A 210 29.99 -30.90 -5.19
C ILE A 210 30.24 -32.38 -5.48
N GLU A 211 30.40 -32.72 -6.76
CA GLU A 211 30.79 -34.07 -7.18
C GLU A 211 32.30 -34.21 -7.09
N HIS A 212 32.76 -35.34 -6.54
CA HIS A 212 34.18 -35.61 -6.31
C HIS A 212 34.55 -37.01 -6.75
N ALA A 213 35.85 -37.23 -6.94
CA ALA A 213 36.39 -38.57 -7.22
C ALA A 213 36.00 -39.55 -6.10
N PRO A 214 35.66 -40.81 -6.40
CA PRO A 214 35.07 -41.72 -5.42
C PRO A 214 35.99 -42.00 -4.23
N GLU A 215 35.60 -41.52 -3.05
CA GLU A 215 36.29 -41.82 -1.79
C GLU A 215 35.70 -43.07 -1.14
N SER A 216 36.56 -44.06 -0.83
CA SER A 216 36.13 -45.30 -0.19
C SER A 216 36.05 -45.13 1.33
N TYR A 217 34.92 -45.49 1.93
CA TYR A 217 34.73 -45.53 3.38
C TYR A 217 34.15 -46.89 3.80
N ARG A 218 34.49 -47.35 5.01
CA ARG A 218 34.03 -48.65 5.53
C ARG A 218 32.83 -48.44 6.45
N VAL A 219 31.78 -49.25 6.25
CA VAL A 219 30.58 -49.24 7.08
C VAL A 219 30.39 -50.61 7.71
N ASP A 220 30.15 -50.66 9.02
CA ASP A 220 29.74 -51.88 9.69
C ASP A 220 28.25 -52.13 9.45
N VAL A 221 27.93 -53.24 8.79
CA VAL A 221 26.57 -53.66 8.43
C VAL A 221 26.08 -54.79 9.35
N GLY A 222 26.90 -55.19 10.32
CA GLY A 222 26.62 -56.29 11.23
C GLY A 222 25.79 -55.87 12.44
N LYS A 223 24.63 -56.50 12.65
CA LYS A 223 23.80 -56.27 13.85
C LYS A 223 24.29 -56.98 15.13
N ARG A 224 25.14 -58.01 15.00
CA ARG A 224 25.65 -58.83 16.13
C ARG A 224 27.14 -59.16 16.06
N LYS A 225 27.74 -59.21 14.86
CA LYS A 225 29.19 -59.35 14.63
C LYS A 225 29.59 -58.34 13.56
N PRO A 226 30.70 -57.60 13.71
CA PRO A 226 31.07 -56.55 12.78
C PRO A 226 31.32 -57.15 11.39
N LYS A 227 30.59 -56.65 10.39
CA LYS A 227 30.74 -57.01 8.98
C LYS A 227 30.94 -55.72 8.21
N TYR A 228 32.19 -55.45 7.86
CA TYR A 228 32.55 -54.22 7.16
C TYR A 228 32.35 -54.36 5.66
N GLU A 229 31.59 -53.45 5.06
CA GLU A 229 31.46 -53.29 3.62
C GLU A 229 32.13 -51.96 3.20
N THR A 230 32.85 -51.98 2.07
CA THR A 230 33.44 -50.76 1.51
C THR A 230 32.40 -50.10 0.61
N ARG A 231 32.03 -48.86 0.94
CA ARG A 231 31.15 -48.01 0.13
C ARG A 231 31.95 -46.86 -0.44
N TYR A 232 31.44 -46.27 -1.53
CA TYR A 232 32.06 -45.14 -2.20
C TYR A 232 31.14 -43.92 -2.08
N SER A 233 31.68 -42.80 -1.61
CA SER A 233 31.00 -41.51 -1.71
C SER A 233 31.47 -40.80 -2.97
N ARG A 234 30.54 -40.20 -3.72
CA ARG A 234 30.83 -39.42 -4.95
C ARG A 234 30.40 -37.96 -4.85
N SER A 235 29.81 -37.57 -3.72
CA SER A 235 29.31 -36.22 -3.53
C SER A 235 29.56 -35.74 -2.11
N ARG A 236 30.00 -34.50 -1.98
CA ARG A 236 30.14 -33.79 -0.71
C ARG A 236 29.22 -32.58 -0.70
N THR A 237 28.64 -32.26 0.45
CA THR A 237 27.89 -31.03 0.65
C THR A 237 28.76 -29.99 1.35
N VAL A 238 28.80 -28.78 0.81
CA VAL A 238 29.52 -27.64 1.40
C VAL A 238 28.50 -26.54 1.69
N LYS A 239 28.51 -26.02 2.92
CA LYS A 239 27.63 -24.91 3.30
C LYS A 239 28.14 -23.61 2.70
N VAL A 240 27.28 -22.89 2.00
CA VAL A 240 27.64 -21.67 1.25
C VAL A 240 27.02 -20.43 1.88
N TYR A 241 25.85 -20.59 2.51
CA TYR A 241 25.18 -19.51 3.21
C TYR A 241 24.51 -20.04 4.47
N GLU A 242 24.68 -19.31 5.57
CA GLU A 242 24.02 -19.58 6.85
C GLU A 242 23.60 -18.23 7.43
N THR A 243 22.40 -18.16 7.99
CA THR A 243 21.93 -16.95 8.67
C THR A 243 20.85 -17.26 9.69
N ALA A 244 20.75 -16.42 10.73
CA ALA A 244 19.71 -16.47 11.73
C ALA A 244 19.20 -15.05 12.10
N PRO A 245 17.91 -14.86 12.41
CA PRO A 245 17.38 -13.57 12.83
C PRO A 245 17.81 -13.16 14.25
N LYS A 246 18.16 -14.15 15.09
CA LYS A 246 18.64 -13.98 16.47
C LYS A 246 19.89 -14.83 16.67
N SER A 247 20.67 -14.55 17.70
CA SER A 247 21.83 -15.37 18.05
C SER A 247 21.38 -16.81 18.31
N TYR A 248 21.83 -17.72 17.45
CA TYR A 248 21.51 -19.14 17.54
C TYR A 248 22.76 -19.95 17.23
N GLN A 249 23.29 -20.63 18.24
CA GLN A 249 24.49 -21.47 18.13
C GLN A 249 25.64 -20.70 17.45
N THR A 250 26.14 -21.23 16.33
CA THR A 250 27.23 -20.68 15.51
C THR A 250 26.74 -19.91 14.28
N TYR A 251 25.43 -19.72 14.10
CA TYR A 251 24.90 -19.02 12.93
C TYR A 251 25.18 -17.53 13.04
N PRO A 252 25.65 -16.88 11.95
CA PRO A 252 25.79 -15.44 11.93
C PRO A 252 24.41 -14.79 11.99
N VAL A 253 24.30 -13.72 12.78
CA VAL A 253 23.04 -12.97 12.92
C VAL A 253 22.91 -12.02 11.74
N ILE A 254 21.74 -12.02 11.10
CA ILE A 254 21.48 -11.11 9.99
C ILE A 254 21.47 -9.65 10.48
N GLU A 255 22.18 -8.80 9.75
CA GLU A 255 22.12 -7.37 9.95
C GLU A 255 20.79 -6.85 9.37
N PRO A 256 20.09 -5.94 10.08
CA PRO A 256 18.91 -5.30 9.52
C PRO A 256 19.29 -4.47 8.30
N PHE A 257 18.44 -4.45 7.28
CA PHE A 257 18.62 -3.51 6.18
C PHE A 257 18.29 -2.10 6.65
N GLU A 258 19.18 -1.16 6.34
CA GLU A 258 19.04 0.26 6.65
C GLU A 258 19.17 1.05 5.34
N GLY A 259 18.31 2.04 5.16
CA GLY A 259 18.29 2.89 3.98
C GLY A 259 18.05 4.35 4.36
N LYS A 260 18.53 5.27 3.52
CA LYS A 260 18.32 6.71 3.76
C LYS A 260 16.87 7.12 3.57
N ASN A 261 16.19 6.48 2.62
CA ASN A 261 14.78 6.62 2.27
C ASN A 261 14.21 5.23 1.97
N GLU A 262 12.89 5.12 1.81
CA GLU A 262 12.24 3.86 1.44
C GLU A 262 12.74 3.31 0.08
N ASP A 263 12.97 4.17 -0.91
CA ASP A 263 13.42 3.73 -2.24
C ASP A 263 14.87 3.24 -2.23
N ASP A 264 15.75 3.94 -1.50
CA ASP A 264 17.14 3.53 -1.28
C ASP A 264 17.23 2.17 -0.57
N LEU A 265 16.34 1.93 0.40
CA LEU A 265 16.23 0.65 1.08
C LEU A 265 15.86 -0.48 0.10
N LYS A 266 14.90 -0.25 -0.80
CA LYS A 266 14.50 -1.24 -1.82
C LYS A 266 15.68 -1.59 -2.73
N ASP A 267 16.43 -0.59 -3.17
CA ASP A 267 17.62 -0.78 -4.00
C ASP A 267 18.72 -1.58 -3.28
N ILE A 268 18.97 -1.26 -2.00
CA ILE A 268 19.96 -1.99 -1.17
C ILE A 268 19.57 -3.45 -1.01
N ILE A 269 18.29 -3.72 -0.70
CA ILE A 269 17.78 -5.09 -0.55
C ILE A 269 17.93 -5.84 -1.87
N GLN A 270 17.52 -5.25 -2.99
CA GLN A 270 17.58 -5.90 -4.29
C GLN A 270 19.02 -6.25 -4.68
N LYS A 271 19.95 -5.30 -4.54
CA LYS A 271 21.38 -5.53 -4.81
C LYS A 271 21.95 -6.67 -3.95
N PHE A 272 21.68 -6.66 -2.65
CA PHE A 272 22.13 -7.70 -1.74
C PHE A 272 21.60 -9.09 -2.13
N LEU A 273 20.31 -9.16 -2.47
CA LEU A 273 19.67 -10.41 -2.86
C LEU A 273 20.23 -10.96 -4.18
N ASP A 274 20.49 -10.09 -5.15
CA ASP A 274 21.04 -10.49 -6.45
C ASP A 274 22.50 -10.97 -6.34
N GLU A 275 23.33 -10.26 -5.58
CA GLU A 275 24.70 -10.70 -5.27
C GLU A 275 24.73 -12.06 -4.57
N LEU A 276 23.85 -12.24 -3.58
CA LEU A 276 23.71 -13.50 -2.85
C LEU A 276 23.30 -14.63 -3.79
N MET A 277 22.35 -14.40 -4.71
CA MET A 277 21.91 -15.41 -5.66
C MET A 277 22.98 -15.76 -6.69
N ILE A 278 23.79 -14.80 -7.14
CA ILE A 278 24.96 -15.08 -7.99
C ILE A 278 25.89 -16.05 -7.26
N VAL A 279 26.21 -15.78 -5.99
CA VAL A 279 27.07 -16.67 -5.20
C VAL A 279 26.45 -18.04 -4.99
N ILE A 280 25.15 -18.14 -4.71
CA ILE A 280 24.46 -19.42 -4.47
C ILE A 280 24.31 -20.24 -5.75
N ASN A 281 24.01 -19.62 -6.89
CA ASN A 281 23.76 -20.36 -8.13
C ASN A 281 25.04 -20.60 -8.95
N LYS A 282 26.18 -19.97 -8.61
CA LYS A 282 27.46 -20.24 -9.30
C LYS A 282 27.91 -21.70 -9.12
N PRO A 283 28.25 -22.44 -10.18
CA PRO A 283 28.78 -23.80 -10.05
C PRO A 283 30.12 -23.79 -9.31
N LEU A 284 30.33 -24.79 -8.46
CA LEU A 284 31.60 -25.03 -7.79
C LEU A 284 32.18 -26.34 -8.31
N VAL A 285 33.38 -26.27 -8.87
CA VAL A 285 34.15 -27.46 -9.32
C VAL A 285 35.31 -27.66 -8.36
N GLU A 286 35.63 -28.92 -8.07
CA GLU A 286 36.77 -29.25 -7.24
C GLU A 286 38.08 -28.83 -7.90
N CYS A 287 38.98 -28.24 -7.11
CA CYS A 287 40.34 -27.99 -7.59
C CYS A 287 41.07 -29.31 -7.83
N GLU A 288 41.46 -29.55 -9.08
CA GLU A 288 42.25 -30.73 -9.49
C GLU A 288 43.59 -30.85 -8.75
N HIS A 289 44.15 -29.74 -8.26
CA HIS A 289 45.44 -29.71 -7.56
C HIS A 289 45.35 -29.88 -6.04
N CYS A 290 44.19 -29.64 -5.42
CA CYS A 290 44.08 -29.57 -3.96
C CYS A 290 43.45 -30.80 -3.30
N LYS A 291 43.20 -31.90 -4.03
CA LYS A 291 42.54 -33.12 -3.50
C LYS A 291 41.33 -32.80 -2.60
N GLY A 292 40.45 -31.91 -3.05
CA GLY A 292 39.17 -31.62 -2.36
C GLY A 292 39.19 -30.59 -1.22
N TYR A 293 40.29 -29.87 -0.98
CA TYR A 293 40.32 -28.77 0.03
C TYR A 293 40.15 -27.36 -0.54
N GLY A 294 40.35 -27.18 -1.86
CA GLY A 294 40.18 -25.91 -2.54
C GLY A 294 39.05 -25.99 -3.56
N VAL A 295 38.26 -24.92 -3.67
CA VAL A 295 37.19 -24.78 -4.66
C VAL A 295 37.68 -23.77 -5.70
N ILE A 296 37.67 -24.14 -6.99
CA ILE A 296 37.98 -23.19 -8.07
C ILE A 296 36.66 -22.55 -8.49
N LEU A 297 36.67 -21.22 -8.63
CA LEU A 297 35.61 -20.48 -9.29
C LEU A 297 35.76 -20.74 -10.79
N ASP A 298 34.82 -21.43 -11.44
CA ASP A 298 34.76 -21.40 -12.89
C ASP A 298 34.53 -19.95 -13.31
N GLU A 299 35.52 -19.37 -13.98
CA GLU A 299 35.36 -18.18 -14.80
C GLU A 299 34.83 -18.67 -16.14
N VAL A 300 33.55 -18.38 -16.41
CA VAL A 300 33.01 -18.42 -17.77
C VAL A 300 33.40 -17.13 -18.46
#